data_AF-A0A8T3WK46-F1
#
_entry.id   AF-A0A8T3WK46-F1
#
_cell.length_a   1.000
_cell.length_b   1.000
_cell.length_c   1.000
_cell.angle_alpha   90.00
_cell.angle_beta   90.00
_cell.angle_gamma   90.00
#
_symmetry.space_group_name_H-M   'P 1'
#
loop_
_entity.id
_entity.type
_entity.pdbx_description
1 polymer ?
#
loop_
_entity_poly.entity_id
_entity_poly.type
_entity_poly.pdbx_seq_one_letter_code
_entity_poly.pdbx_strand_id
1 'polypeptide(L)'
;MSQNRNKLIKLLIGNLSNSAVHRILEKSITDKEELSGKYRKEFLASFEIAKRYREKINPINEKLSQKDISFIKDKIIKKVRVELLIRISKGYGNIDVETIESEVDKLIKEIEFQDENL
;
A
#
# COMPACT_ATOMS: atom_id res chain seq x y z
N MET A 1 -17.73 6.62 19.63
CA MET A 1 -17.39 5.53 18.67
C MET A 1 -16.44 5.95 17.52
N SER A 2 -16.01 7.22 17.40
CA SER A 2 -15.10 7.69 16.33
C SER A 2 -13.61 7.32 16.51
N GLN A 3 -13.15 7.08 17.74
CA GLN A 3 -11.75 6.78 18.04
C GLN A 3 -11.26 5.45 17.43
N ASN A 4 -12.12 4.43 17.39
CA ASN A 4 -11.78 3.13 16.80
C ASN A 4 -11.61 3.23 15.29
N ARG A 5 -12.51 3.95 14.60
CA ARG A 5 -12.42 4.15 13.14
C ARG A 5 -11.13 4.86 12.73
N ASN A 6 -10.81 5.98 13.39
CA ASN A 6 -9.59 6.73 13.07
C ASN A 6 -8.31 5.92 13.31
N LYS A 7 -8.30 5.06 14.34
CA LYS A 7 -7.20 4.12 14.59
C LYS A 7 -7.10 3.09 13.47
N LEU A 8 -8.22 2.51 13.03
CA LEU A 8 -8.25 1.55 11.94
C LEU A 8 -7.77 2.16 10.61
N ILE A 9 -8.18 3.40 10.29
CA ILE A 9 -7.68 4.13 9.11
C ILE A 9 -6.17 4.36 9.19
N LYS A 10 -5.65 4.72 10.35
CA LYS A 10 -4.19 4.88 10.55
C LYS A 10 -3.44 3.56 10.32
N LEU A 11 -3.98 2.44 10.81
CA LEU A 11 -3.41 1.10 10.62
C LEU A 11 -3.49 0.67 9.15
N LEU A 12 -4.61 0.94 8.48
CA LEU A 12 -4.78 0.72 7.05
C LEU A 12 -3.72 1.49 6.24
N ILE A 13 -3.58 2.80 6.49
CA ILE A 13 -2.58 3.65 5.84
C ILE A 13 -1.16 3.09 6.04
N GLY A 14 -0.83 2.68 7.26
CA GLY A 14 0.49 2.12 7.57
C GLY A 14 0.80 0.87 6.75
N ASN A 15 -0.14 -0.07 6.71
CA ASN A 15 0.05 -1.32 5.98
C ASN A 15 0.06 -1.12 4.45
N LEU A 16 -0.86 -0.32 3.91
CA LEU A 16 -0.85 0.00 2.47
C LEU A 16 0.41 0.75 2.03
N SER A 17 0.96 1.61 2.90
CA SER A 17 2.24 2.28 2.61
C SER A 17 3.37 1.25 2.49
N ASN A 18 3.43 0.28 3.40
CA ASN A 18 4.44 -0.78 3.33
C ASN A 18 4.24 -1.66 2.08
N SER A 19 3.00 -2.03 1.77
CA SER A 19 2.67 -2.80 0.56
C SER A 19 3.12 -2.08 -0.71
N ALA A 20 2.83 -0.77 -0.82
CA ALA A 20 3.25 0.04 -1.96
C ALA A 20 4.78 0.11 -2.10
N VAL A 21 5.50 0.36 -1.00
CA VAL A 21 6.97 0.36 -1.00
C VAL A 21 7.50 -0.99 -1.49
N HIS A 22 7.02 -2.10 -0.94
CA HIS A 22 7.53 -3.42 -1.30
C HIS A 22 7.18 -3.83 -2.73
N ARG A 23 5.99 -3.49 -3.23
CA ARG A 23 5.62 -3.75 -4.63
C ARG A 23 6.48 -2.95 -5.62
N ILE A 24 6.81 -1.70 -5.30
CA ILE A 24 7.71 -0.88 -6.12
C ILE A 24 9.14 -1.42 -6.07
N LEU A 25 9.63 -1.80 -4.88
CA LEU A 25 10.95 -2.38 -4.73
C LEU A 25 11.08 -3.73 -5.45
N GLU A 26 10.06 -4.60 -5.38
CA GLU A 26 9.99 -5.84 -6.16
C GLU A 26 10.17 -5.56 -7.66
N LYS A 27 9.42 -4.59 -8.20
CA LYS A 27 9.47 -4.19 -9.61
C LYS A 27 10.81 -3.56 -10.02
N SER A 28 11.51 -2.93 -9.09
CA SER A 28 12.83 -2.32 -9.35
C SER A 28 13.97 -3.34 -9.46
N ILE A 29 13.74 -4.60 -9.07
CA ILE A 29 14.75 -5.66 -9.08
C ILE A 29 14.55 -6.57 -10.29
N THR A 30 15.54 -6.60 -11.17
CA THR A 30 15.49 -7.36 -12.42
C THR A 30 16.39 -8.59 -12.44
N ASP A 31 17.40 -8.64 -11.57
CA ASP A 31 18.53 -9.58 -11.64
C ASP A 31 18.71 -10.44 -10.38
N LYS A 32 17.96 -10.16 -9.30
CA LYS A 32 18.10 -10.82 -7.99
C LYS A 32 16.78 -11.43 -7.54
N GLU A 33 16.49 -12.63 -8.04
CA GLU A 33 15.24 -13.35 -7.78
C GLU A 33 14.95 -13.53 -6.28
N GLU A 34 15.95 -13.89 -5.47
CA GLU A 34 15.78 -14.04 -4.02
C GLU A 34 15.32 -12.75 -3.34
N LEU A 35 15.95 -11.62 -3.72
CA LEU A 35 15.62 -10.31 -3.16
C LEU A 35 14.25 -9.82 -3.63
N SER A 36 13.93 -10.02 -4.90
CA SER A 36 12.59 -9.73 -5.45
C SER A 36 11.52 -10.57 -4.73
N GLY A 37 11.77 -11.87 -4.55
CA GLY A 37 10.89 -12.79 -3.83
C GLY A 37 10.69 -12.40 -2.36
N LYS A 38 11.72 -11.85 -1.69
CA LYS A 38 11.57 -11.28 -0.35
C LYS A 38 10.60 -10.09 -0.34
N TYR A 39 10.77 -9.13 -1.25
CA TYR A 39 9.87 -7.99 -1.33
C TYR A 39 8.44 -8.38 -1.68
N ARG A 40 8.26 -9.37 -2.56
CA ARG A 40 6.94 -9.94 -2.85
C ARG A 40 6.27 -10.50 -1.60
N LYS A 41 6.99 -11.26 -0.77
CA LYS A 41 6.46 -11.80 0.49
C LYS A 41 6.04 -10.68 1.46
N GLU A 42 6.87 -9.66 1.62
CA GLU A 42 6.58 -8.50 2.48
C GLU A 42 5.38 -7.67 1.95
N PHE A 43 5.28 -7.52 0.63
CA PHE A 43 4.10 -6.93 -0.02
C PHE A 43 2.84 -7.71 0.35
N LEU A 44 2.81 -9.03 0.11
CA LEU A 44 1.64 -9.85 0.37
C LEU A 44 1.24 -9.83 1.86
N ALA A 45 2.21 -9.94 2.76
CA ALA A 45 1.96 -9.93 4.20
C ALA A 45 1.33 -8.61 4.67
N SER A 46 1.91 -7.47 4.28
CA SER A 46 1.36 -6.16 4.64
C SER A 46 0.01 -5.89 3.98
N PHE A 47 -0.19 -6.36 2.74
CA PHE A 47 -1.44 -6.16 2.02
C PHE A 47 -2.60 -6.95 2.63
N GLU A 48 -2.33 -8.19 3.04
CA GLU A 48 -3.29 -9.03 3.75
C GLU A 48 -3.73 -8.40 5.10
N ILE A 49 -2.79 -7.81 5.83
CA ILE A 49 -3.11 -7.06 7.06
C ILE A 49 -3.95 -5.82 6.75
N ALA A 50 -3.64 -5.10 5.66
CA ALA A 50 -4.41 -3.94 5.22
C ALA A 50 -5.88 -4.32 4.94
N LYS A 51 -6.12 -5.44 4.24
CA LYS A 51 -7.47 -5.97 3.98
C LYS A 51 -8.26 -6.12 5.28
N ARG A 52 -7.69 -6.82 6.27
CA ARG A 52 -8.33 -7.02 7.58
C ARG A 52 -8.69 -5.72 8.30
N TYR A 53 -7.93 -4.64 8.11
CA TYR A 53 -8.29 -3.33 8.65
C TYR A 53 -9.37 -2.64 7.82
N ARG A 54 -9.34 -2.76 6.49
CA ARG A 54 -10.38 -2.24 5.59
C ARG A 54 -11.76 -2.83 5.92
N GLU A 55 -11.82 -4.13 6.20
CA GLU A 55 -13.04 -4.85 6.59
C GLU A 55 -13.62 -4.37 7.92
N LYS A 56 -12.78 -3.84 8.82
CA LYS A 56 -13.18 -3.34 10.14
C LYS A 56 -13.62 -1.88 10.14
N ILE A 57 -13.27 -1.10 9.12
CA ILE A 57 -13.58 0.34 9.04
C ILE A 57 -15.06 0.54 8.72
N ASN A 58 -15.57 -0.23 7.76
CA ASN A 58 -16.97 -0.31 7.34
C ASN A 58 -17.25 -1.78 6.96
N PRO A 59 -18.50 -2.27 7.05
CA PRO A 59 -18.87 -3.57 6.49
C PRO A 59 -18.30 -3.71 5.06
N ILE A 60 -17.82 -4.91 4.72
CA ILE A 60 -17.11 -5.23 3.45
C ILE A 60 -17.83 -4.70 2.20
N ASN A 61 -19.16 -4.57 2.23
CA ASN A 61 -19.98 -4.16 1.09
C ASN A 61 -20.15 -2.64 0.94
N GLU A 62 -19.61 -1.83 1.86
CA GLU A 62 -19.71 -0.38 1.77
C GLU A 62 -18.38 0.24 1.33
N LYS A 63 -18.43 1.01 0.24
CA LYS A 63 -17.29 1.80 -0.24
C LYS A 63 -16.86 2.82 0.81
N LEU A 64 -15.57 3.14 0.84
CA LEU A 64 -15.10 4.26 1.64
C LEU A 64 -15.69 5.55 1.07
N SER A 65 -15.89 6.55 1.93
CA SER A 65 -16.28 7.87 1.43
C SER A 65 -15.16 8.44 0.56
N GLN A 66 -15.50 9.21 -0.47
CA GLN A 66 -14.50 9.87 -1.34
C GLN A 66 -13.52 10.72 -0.52
N LYS A 67 -13.99 11.32 0.58
CA LYS A 67 -13.16 12.05 1.53
C LYS A 67 -12.11 11.16 2.21
N ASP A 68 -12.51 9.97 2.67
CA ASP A 68 -11.57 9.03 3.27
C ASP A 68 -10.58 8.48 2.24
N ILE A 69 -11.04 8.14 1.03
CA ILE A 69 -10.18 7.66 -0.05
C ILE A 69 -9.10 8.70 -0.38
N SER A 70 -9.51 9.95 -0.62
CA SER A 70 -8.58 11.05 -0.90
C SER A 70 -7.58 11.25 0.25
N PHE A 71 -8.06 11.23 1.50
CA PHE A 71 -7.20 11.33 2.67
C PHE A 71 -6.20 10.18 2.78
N ILE A 72 -6.65 8.94 2.60
CA ILE A 72 -5.80 7.74 2.66
C ILE A 72 -4.76 7.78 1.55
N LYS A 73 -5.17 8.07 0.31
CA LYS A 73 -4.28 8.18 -0.87
C LYS A 73 -3.17 9.21 -0.65
N ASP A 74 -3.52 10.44 -0.25
CA ASP A 74 -2.53 11.50 0.04
C ASP A 74 -1.51 11.06 1.11
N LYS A 75 -1.98 10.42 2.18
CA LYS A 75 -1.10 9.94 3.25
C LYS A 75 -0.18 8.81 2.81
N ILE A 76 -0.67 7.88 2.01
CA ILE A 76 0.15 6.78 1.48
C ILE A 76 1.21 7.34 0.52
N ILE A 77 0.84 8.16 -0.46
CA ILE A 77 1.77 8.73 -1.44
C ILE A 77 2.93 9.45 -0.74
N LYS A 78 2.62 10.31 0.24
CA LYS A 78 3.65 11.03 1.01
C LYS A 78 4.60 10.09 1.74
N LYS A 79 4.06 9.05 2.40
CA LYS A 79 4.88 8.08 3.13
C LYS A 79 5.77 7.25 2.20
N VAL A 80 5.20 6.73 1.12
CA VAL A 80 5.91 5.92 0.13
C VAL A 80 7.02 6.73 -0.52
N ARG A 81 6.74 7.97 -0.92
CA ARG A 81 7.74 8.86 -1.52
C ARG A 81 8.92 9.08 -0.58
N VAL A 82 8.67 9.39 0.70
CA VAL A 82 9.73 9.59 1.70
C VAL A 82 10.57 8.33 1.87
N GLU A 83 9.95 7.16 2.04
CA GLU A 83 10.67 5.90 2.23
C GLU A 83 11.51 5.53 0.99
N LEU A 84 10.95 5.66 -0.22
CA LEU A 84 11.68 5.34 -1.45
C LEU A 84 12.85 6.30 -1.69
N LEU A 85 12.71 7.60 -1.39
CA LEU A 85 13.82 8.54 -1.44
C LEU A 85 14.94 8.17 -0.46
N ILE A 86 14.60 7.69 0.74
CA ILE A 86 15.58 7.17 1.70
C ILE A 86 16.27 5.90 1.16
N ARG A 87 15.58 5.05 0.40
CA ARG A 87 16.19 3.88 -0.24
C ARG A 87 17.15 4.30 -1.35
N ILE A 88 16.73 5.23 -2.21
CA ILE A 88 17.58 5.80 -3.27
C ILE A 88 18.85 6.42 -2.67
N SER A 89 18.72 7.20 -1.59
CA SER A 89 19.87 7.80 -0.91
C SER A 89 20.82 6.78 -0.29
N LYS A 90 20.36 5.55 -0.05
CA LYS A 90 21.16 4.40 0.43
C LYS A 90 21.76 3.57 -0.70
N GLY A 91 21.60 3.99 -1.95
CA GLY A 91 22.18 3.32 -3.13
C GLY A 91 21.27 2.28 -3.80
N TYR A 92 19.97 2.24 -3.46
CA TYR A 92 19.03 1.42 -4.22
C TYR A 92 18.78 2.05 -5.60
N GLY A 93 19.14 1.32 -6.67
CA GLY A 93 18.93 1.75 -8.06
C GLY A 93 17.57 1.33 -8.63
N ASN A 94 17.25 1.82 -9.83
CA ASN A 94 16.09 1.42 -10.65
C ASN A 94 14.71 1.64 -10.00
N ILE A 95 14.62 2.47 -8.95
CA ILE A 95 13.34 2.83 -8.34
C ILE A 95 12.71 3.97 -9.14
N ASP A 96 11.59 3.71 -9.79
CA ASP A 96 10.80 4.74 -10.48
C ASP A 96 9.75 5.37 -9.54
N VAL A 97 10.08 6.55 -9.03
CA VAL A 97 9.21 7.31 -8.11
C VAL A 97 7.97 7.90 -8.79
N GLU A 98 7.95 8.01 -10.12
CA GLU A 98 6.79 8.51 -10.87
C GLU A 98 5.65 7.48 -10.86
N THR A 99 5.97 6.20 -10.65
CA THR A 99 4.96 5.13 -10.54
C THR A 99 4.15 5.17 -9.25
N ILE A 100 4.60 5.90 -8.22
CA ILE A 100 4.02 5.85 -6.86
C ILE A 100 2.51 6.07 -6.89
N GLU A 101 2.04 7.12 -7.57
CA GLU A 101 0.62 7.46 -7.58
C GLU A 101 -0.21 6.33 -8.22
N SER A 102 0.25 5.82 -9.37
CA SER A 102 -0.42 4.72 -10.08
C SER A 102 -0.43 3.41 -9.27
N GLU A 103 0.62 3.12 -8.51
CA GLU A 103 0.69 1.93 -7.66
C GLU A 103 -0.22 2.05 -6.45
N VAL A 104 -0.29 3.23 -5.83
CA VAL A 104 -1.25 3.50 -4.76
C VAL A 104 -2.68 3.39 -5.27
N ASP A 105 -2.98 3.90 -6.46
CA ASP A 105 -4.31 3.76 -7.07
C ASP A 105 -4.69 2.30 -7.31
N LYS A 106 -3.77 1.47 -7.80
CA LYS A 106 -4.00 0.03 -7.94
C LYS A 106 -4.32 -0.62 -6.60
N LEU A 107 -3.54 -0.35 -5.56
CA LEU A 107 -3.75 -0.96 -4.24
C LEU A 107 -5.07 -0.53 -3.59
N ILE A 108 -5.47 0.74 -3.74
CA ILE A 108 -6.77 1.21 -3.26
C ILE A 108 -7.89 0.53 -4.04
N LYS A 109 -7.75 0.38 -5.36
CA LYS A 109 -8.74 -0.32 -6.16
C LYS A 109 -8.86 -1.79 -5.75
N GLU A 110 -7.73 -2.49 -5.60
CA GLU A 110 -7.66 -3.89 -5.16
C GLU A 110 -8.25 -4.12 -3.75
N ILE A 111 -8.28 -3.09 -2.90
CA ILE A 111 -8.86 -3.19 -1.55
C ILE A 111 -10.32 -2.73 -1.46
N GLU A 112 -10.79 -1.95 -2.44
CA GLU A 112 -12.20 -1.53 -2.55
C GLU A 112 -13.05 -2.52 -3.34
N PHE A 113 -12.44 -3.21 -4.31
CA PHE A 113 -13.07 -4.24 -5.12
C PHE A 113 -12.46 -5.57 -4.72
N GLN A 114 -13.11 -6.30 -3.81
CA GLN A 114 -12.88 -7.74 -3.73
C GLN A 114 -13.51 -8.32 -5.00
N ASP A 115 -12.71 -8.53 -6.05
CA ASP A 115 -13.13 -9.45 -7.12
C ASP A 115 -13.21 -10.84 -6.48
N GLU A 116 -14.43 -11.25 -6.13
CA GLU A 116 -14.83 -12.65 -6.12
C GLU A 116 -14.74 -13.15 -7.56
N ASN A 117 -13.53 -13.33 -8.12
CA ASN A 117 -13.25 -14.14 -9.33
C ASN A 117 -11.73 -14.20 -9.57
N LEU A 118 -11.06 -15.12 -8.88
CA LEU A 118 -9.90 -15.86 -9.37
C LEU A 118 -10.11 -17.33 -9.06
#